data_AF-A0AAV3URU8-F1
#
_entry.id   AF-A0AAV3URU8-F1
#
_cell.length_a   1.000
_cell.length_b   1.000
_cell.length_c   1.000
_cell.angle_alpha   90.00
_cell.angle_beta   90.00
_cell.angle_gamma   90.00
#
_symmetry.space_group_name_H-M   'P 1'
#
loop_
_entity.id
_entity.type
_entity.pdbx_description
1 polymer ?
#
loop_
_entity_poly.entity_id
_entity_poly.type
_entity_poly.pdbx_seq_one_letter_code
_entity_poly.pdbx_strand_id
1 'polypeptide(L)' 'MENGFDALLLVNGHDGNASFVDDTISTIGVAHPDHEILSLAYFDLATSFVDDIRESDIGGMAQGGEFEISLVLYL' A
#
# COMPACT_ATOMS: atom_id res chain seq x y z
N MET A 1 -13.46 16.92 4.34
CA MET A 1 -12.36 17.39 3.47
C MET A 1 -12.54 18.88 3.17
N GLU A 2 -12.04 19.74 4.06
CA GLU A 2 -12.28 21.20 3.99
C GLU A 2 -11.54 21.89 2.83
N ASN A 3 -10.55 21.22 2.25
CA ASN A 3 -9.76 21.73 1.13
C ASN A 3 -10.41 21.49 -0.26
N GLY A 4 -11.62 20.94 -0.31
CA GLY A 4 -12.37 20.71 -1.55
C GLY A 4 -12.02 19.42 -2.30
N PHE A 5 -11.22 18.53 -1.71
CA PHE A 5 -11.03 17.18 -2.24
C PHE A 5 -12.27 16.32 -1.97
N ASP A 6 -12.61 15.46 -2.92
CA ASP A 6 -13.69 14.47 -2.86
C ASP A 6 -13.17 13.04 -2.66
N ALA A 7 -11.85 12.83 -2.76
CA ALA A 7 -11.20 11.53 -2.64
C ALA A 7 -9.93 11.56 -1.78
N LEU A 8 -9.64 10.43 -1.13
CA LEU A 8 -8.42 10.17 -0.37
C LEU A 8 -7.93 8.73 -0.65
N LEU A 9 -6.67 8.60 -1.10
CA LEU A 9 -5.98 7.33 -1.22
C LEU A 9 -4.82 7.25 -0.23
N LEU A 10 -4.89 6.29 0.70
CA LEU A 10 -3.78 5.96 1.58
C LEU A 10 -2.88 4.90 0.93
N VAL A 11 -1.70 5.32 0.48
CA VAL A 11 -0.68 4.39 -0.02
C VAL A 11 0.14 3.86 1.15
N ASN A 12 -0.10 2.61 1.52
CA ASN A 12 0.57 1.93 2.61
C ASN A 12 1.88 1.27 2.13
N GLY A 13 2.94 1.45 2.90
CA GLY A 13 4.25 0.83 2.61
C GLY A 13 4.72 -0.18 3.65
N HIS A 14 3.89 -0.54 4.61
CA HIS A 14 4.28 -1.45 5.67
C HIS A 14 3.11 -2.38 6.05
N ASP A 15 3.30 -3.69 5.91
CA ASP A 15 2.26 -4.70 6.19
C ASP A 15 1.67 -4.59 7.60
N GLY A 16 2.50 -4.29 8.60
CA GLY A 16 2.05 -4.09 9.98
C GLY A 16 1.02 -2.97 10.19
N ASN A 17 0.79 -2.11 9.20
CA ASN A 17 -0.25 -1.08 9.26
C ASN A 17 -1.61 -1.54 8.70
N ALA A 18 -1.71 -2.74 8.10
CA ALA A 18 -2.88 -3.16 7.32
C ALA A 18 -4.21 -2.96 8.07
N SER A 19 -4.36 -3.56 9.26
CA SER A 19 -5.59 -3.42 10.05
C SER A 19 -5.88 -1.99 10.49
N PHE A 20 -4.84 -1.21 10.83
CA PHE A 20 -5.01 0.18 11.23
C PHE A 20 -5.48 1.05 10.05
N VAL A 21 -4.94 0.81 8.85
CA VAL A 21 -5.33 1.52 7.64
C VAL A 21 -6.75 1.14 7.23
N ASP A 22 -7.13 -0.13 7.32
CA ASP A 22 -8.49 -0.61 7.06
C ASP A 22 -9.52 0.05 8.00
N ASP A 23 -9.23 0.09 9.30
CA ASP A 23 -10.06 0.78 10.29
C ASP A 23 -10.12 2.29 10.01
N THR A 24 -9.02 2.88 9.55
CA THR A 24 -8.93 4.30 9.20
C THR A 24 -9.84 4.64 8.02
N ILE A 25 -9.76 3.90 6.91
CA ILE A 25 -10.60 4.18 5.73
C ILE A 25 -12.08 3.94 6.04
N SER A 26 -12.41 2.94 6.85
CA SER A 26 -13.77 2.69 7.32
C SER A 26 -14.30 3.85 8.17
N THR A 27 -13.49 4.32 9.14
CA THR A 27 -13.86 5.42 10.02
C THR A 27 -14.06 6.73 9.25
N ILE A 28 -13.13 7.06 8.34
CA ILE A 28 -13.22 8.27 7.51
C ILE A 28 -14.41 8.16 6.55
N GLY A 29 -14.64 7.00 5.93
CA GLY A 29 -15.76 6.77 5.02
C GLY A 29 -17.12 6.93 5.70
N VAL A 30 -17.27 6.46 6.94
CA VAL A 30 -18.47 6.68 7.75
C VAL A 30 -18.69 8.17 8.06
N ALA A 31 -17.62 8.90 8.36
CA ALA A 31 -17.69 10.34 8.64
C ALA A 31 -17.94 11.19 7.37
N HIS A 32 -17.60 10.67 6.20
CA HIS A 32 -17.63 11.37 4.91
C HIS A 32 -18.25 10.47 3.81
N PRO A 33 -19.57 10.16 3.88
CA PRO A 33 -20.20 9.16 3.01
C PRO A 33 -20.22 9.53 1.52
N ASP A 34 -20.10 10.82 1.19
CA ASP A 34 -20.06 11.32 -0.18
C ASP A 34 -18.62 11.38 -0.76
N HIS A 35 -17.62 10.86 -0.06
CA HIS A 35 -16.22 10.91 -0.49
C HIS A 35 -15.66 9.51 -0.76
N GLU A 36 -14.74 9.41 -1.72
CA GLU A 36 -14.07 8.16 -2.07
C GLU A 36 -12.84 7.96 -1.17
N ILE A 37 -12.91 6.98 -0.26
CA ILE A 37 -11.81 6.68 0.67
C ILE A 37 -11.30 5.28 0.41
N LEU A 38 -10.02 5.16 0.05
CA LEU A 38 -9.37 3.90 -0.30
C LEU A 38 -7.99 3.79 0.35
N SER A 39 -7.55 2.54 0.52
CA SER A 39 -6.17 2.20 0.85
C SER A 39 -5.60 1.23 -0.18
N LEU A 40 -4.29 1.27 -0.35
CA LEU A 40 -3.55 0.35 -1.21
C LEU A 40 -2.18 0.11 -0.61
N ALA A 41 -1.78 -1.15 -0.44
CA ALA A 41 -0.38 -1.44 -0.20
C ALA A 41 0.39 -1.41 -1.52
N TYR A 42 1.44 -0.59 -1.63
CA TYR A 42 2.09 -0.36 -2.93
C TYR A 42 2.68 -1.65 -3.53
N PHE A 43 3.14 -2.56 -2.68
CA PHE A 43 3.70 -3.84 -3.10
C PHE A 43 2.65 -4.80 -3.68
N ASP A 44 1.36 -4.65 -3.37
CA ASP A 44 0.31 -5.47 -3.97
C ASP A 44 0.21 -5.27 -5.48
N LEU A 45 0.55 -4.06 -5.96
CA LEU A 45 0.59 -3.76 -7.39
C LEU A 45 1.60 -4.62 -8.16
N ALA A 46 2.64 -5.12 -7.47
CA ALA A 46 3.66 -5.96 -8.07
C ALA A 46 3.25 -7.43 -8.21
N THR A 47 2.19 -7.87 -7.50
CA THR A 47 1.80 -9.29 -7.41
C THR A 47 1.65 -9.98 -8.77
N SER A 48 1.20 -9.25 -9.81
CA SER A 48 0.97 -9.81 -11.14
C SER A 48 2.25 -10.09 -11.94
N PHE A 49 3.40 -9.52 -11.54
CA PHE A 49 4.67 -9.63 -12.27
C PHE A 49 5.87 -9.91 -11.36
N VAL A 50 5.69 -9.97 -10.03
CA VAL A 50 6.79 -10.09 -9.06
C VAL A 50 7.61 -11.36 -9.27
N ASP A 51 7.00 -12.44 -9.77
CA ASP A 51 7.69 -13.69 -10.06
C ASP A 51 8.55 -13.61 -11.33
N ASP A 52 8.26 -12.70 -12.26
CA ASP A 52 9.06 -12.50 -13.47
C ASP A 52 10.38 -11.75 -13.20
N ILE A 53 10.44 -11.02 -12.09
CA ILE A 53 11.58 -10.17 -11.71
C ILE A 53 12.36 -10.68 -10.50
N ARG A 54 11.88 -11.74 -9.84
CA ARG A 54 12.50 -12.29 -8.64
C ARG A 54 13.77 -13.05 -8.96
N GLU A 55 14.86 -12.69 -8.29
CA GLU A 55 16.12 -13.45 -8.31
C GLU A 55 16.34 -14.29 -7.05
N SER A 56 15.74 -13.91 -5.92
CA SER A 56 15.88 -14.60 -4.63
C SER A 56 14.99 -15.83 -4.46
N ASP A 57 15.40 -16.73 -3.55
CA ASP A 57 14.58 -17.85 -3.10
C ASP A 57 13.32 -17.37 -2.32
N ILE A 58 12.41 -18.30 -2.05
CA ILE A 58 11.19 -18.04 -1.25
C ILE A 58 11.55 -17.36 0.07
N GLY A 59 10.94 -16.20 0.32
CA GLY A 59 11.19 -15.36 1.49
C GLY A 59 12.17 -14.21 1.25
N GLY A 60 12.97 -14.24 0.17
CA GLY A 60 13.94 -13.19 -0.14
C GLY A 60 13.32 -11.86 -0.63
N MET A 61 12.07 -11.89 -1.08
CA MET A 61 11.31 -10.70 -1.50
C MET A 61 10.53 -10.03 -0.36
N ALA A 62 10.55 -10.60 0.85
CA ALA A 62 9.78 -10.08 1.99
C ALA A 62 10.43 -8.83 2.61
N GLN A 63 10.04 -8.48 3.83
CA GLN A 63 10.51 -7.30 4.56
C GLN A 63 12.03 -7.13 4.54
N GLY A 64 12.49 -5.95 4.10
CA GLY A 64 13.91 -5.61 3.94
C GLY A 64 14.63 -6.42 2.86
N GLY A 65 13.88 -7.13 2.03
CA GLY A 65 14.38 -8.03 1.00
C GLY A 65 14.58 -7.37 -0.34
N GLU A 66 14.78 -8.21 -1.35
CA GLU A 66 15.13 -7.82 -2.72
C GLU A 66 14.18 -6.76 -3.30
N PHE A 67 12.86 -6.90 -3.11
CA PHE A 67 11.89 -5.93 -3.65
C PHE A 67 12.05 -4.53 -3.05
N GLU A 68 12.00 -4.42 -1.72
CA GLU A 68 12.09 -3.13 -1.02
C GLU A 68 13.45 -2.47 -1.24
N ILE A 69 14.54 -3.24 -1.17
CA ILE A 69 15.89 -2.72 -1.34
C ILE A 69 16.15 -2.29 -2.79
N SER A 70 15.66 -3.05 -3.79
CA SER A 70 15.81 -2.66 -5.19
C SER A 70 15.11 -1.35 -5.51
N LEU A 71 13.91 -1.13 -4.94
CA LEU A 71 13.18 0.14 -5.10
C LEU A 71 13.93 1.31 -4.45
N VAL A 72 14.47 1.12 -3.25
CA VAL A 72 15.28 2.15 -2.55
C VAL A 72 16.58 2.46 -3.29
N LEU A 73 17.22 1.49 -3.94
CA LEU A 73 18.44 1.73 -4.72
C LEU A 73 18.18 2.48 -6.03
N TYR A 74 16.95 2.41 -6.54
CA TYR A 74 16.56 3.07 -7.78
C TYR A 74 16.15 4.55 -7.59
N LEU A 75 15.58 4.89 -6.42
CA LEU A 75 15.03 6.23 -6.10
C LEU A 75 16.07 7.15 -5.45
#